data_AF-A0A124E5D8-F1
#
_entry.id   AF-A0A124E5D8-F1
#
_cell.length_a   1.000
_cell.length_b   1.000
_cell.length_c   1.000
_cell.angle_alpha   90.00
_cell.angle_beta   90.00
_cell.angle_gamma   90.00
#
_symmetry.space_group_name_H-M   'P 1'
#
loop_
_entity.id
_entity.type
_entity.pdbx_description
1 polymer ?
#
loop_
_entity_poly.entity_id
_entity_poly.type
_entity_poly.pdbx_seq_one_letter_code
_entity_poly.pdbx_strand_id
1 'polypeptide(L)'
;MTYPPQPPPEWNQPSGSPFGSNNPFGQAPQWPAYGQQPPTWSGYGEAPPADAPPPKRNNTGWIIGTVAGVLVVALLLGGLLWKLNYGDKNDTKNTADSTTTSSVTKSAPSTTKTTTSSVAPSAPPKAAPAGCEGRTAAPGPQTPAGWSTVTTPRGLAYDVPADWTVEECSTIVGWEKPCADGPFGYCPVRVLKGAATMPSRACPKSSSAISGVTVVTDLTDVTESATLEAKFATKIFTSDKGAVPSVSLGAPRNLTVSGAPATQVVATVTGIQDNCAGTSAVYSVVSTTVPGQPGTVNFIIDLEQGADGAADPGLVDQIVGTLRRID
;
A
#
# COMPACT_ATOMS: atom_id res chain seq x y z
N MET A 1 -36.25 -55.13 38.58
CA MET A 1 -36.90 -55.77 37.41
C MET A 1 -36.77 -54.79 36.26
N THR A 2 -36.03 -55.22 35.24
CA THR A 2 -35.46 -54.40 34.17
C THR A 2 -36.46 -54.31 33.02
N TYR A 3 -36.80 -53.09 32.58
CA TYR A 3 -37.64 -52.88 31.39
C TYR A 3 -36.80 -53.05 30.10
N PRO A 4 -37.36 -53.64 29.03
CA PRO A 4 -36.66 -53.81 27.77
C PRO A 4 -36.57 -52.48 26.98
N PRO A 5 -35.51 -52.29 26.16
CA PRO A 5 -35.34 -51.08 25.35
C PRO A 5 -36.29 -51.06 24.14
N GLN A 6 -36.86 -49.89 23.85
CA GLN A 6 -37.68 -49.65 22.65
C GLN A 6 -36.79 -49.46 21.39
N PRO A 7 -37.21 -49.97 20.22
CA PRO A 7 -36.52 -49.75 18.95
C PRO A 7 -36.77 -48.35 18.36
N PRO A 8 -35.83 -47.81 17.56
CA PRO A 8 -35.96 -46.48 16.94
C PRO A 8 -36.98 -46.48 15.80
N PRO A 9 -37.74 -45.38 15.59
CA PRO A 9 -38.71 -45.31 14.50
C PRO A 9 -38.05 -45.05 13.13
N GLU A 10 -38.38 -45.92 12.18
CA GLU A 10 -38.13 -45.84 10.74
C GLU A 10 -38.85 -44.63 10.12
N TRP A 11 -38.10 -43.79 9.39
CA TRP A 11 -38.68 -42.79 8.49
C TRP A 11 -38.99 -43.43 7.13
N ASN A 12 -40.26 -43.76 6.93
CA ASN A 12 -40.82 -44.18 5.66
C ASN A 12 -41.23 -42.93 4.85
N GLN A 13 -40.72 -42.78 3.63
CA GLN A 13 -41.29 -41.83 2.66
C GLN A 13 -42.65 -42.33 2.16
N PRO A 14 -43.58 -41.42 1.85
CA PRO A 14 -44.23 -41.55 0.55
C PRO A 14 -44.36 -40.24 -0.22
N SER A 15 -44.25 -40.41 -1.53
CA SER A 15 -44.47 -39.50 -2.65
C SER A 15 -45.91 -39.02 -2.82
N GLY A 16 -46.06 -37.78 -3.29
CA GLY A 16 -47.10 -37.40 -4.27
C GLY A 16 -48.34 -36.65 -3.76
N SER A 17 -48.47 -35.39 -4.21
CA SER A 17 -49.55 -34.41 -3.98
C SER A 17 -50.92 -34.83 -4.58
N PRO A 18 -52.06 -34.26 -4.13
CA PRO A 18 -52.57 -33.05 -4.81
C PRO A 18 -53.37 -32.05 -3.92
N PHE A 19 -53.15 -30.76 -4.20
CA PHE A 19 -54.03 -29.58 -4.04
C PHE A 19 -55.11 -29.50 -2.93
N GLY A 20 -55.01 -28.47 -2.07
CA GLY A 20 -56.20 -27.84 -1.48
C GLY A 20 -56.02 -26.95 -0.24
N SER A 21 -56.02 -25.64 -0.47
CA SER A 21 -56.58 -24.56 0.37
C SER A 21 -55.75 -23.81 1.46
N ASN A 22 -55.83 -22.48 1.28
CA ASN A 22 -55.88 -21.38 2.23
C ASN A 22 -54.62 -20.86 2.94
N ASN A 23 -54.11 -19.72 2.44
CA ASN A 23 -53.86 -18.58 3.32
C ASN A 23 -54.09 -17.23 2.60
N PRO A 24 -54.83 -16.28 3.20
CA PRO A 24 -55.07 -14.94 2.67
C PRO A 24 -53.94 -13.99 3.10
N PHE A 25 -53.59 -13.02 2.26
CA PHE A 25 -52.50 -12.04 2.44
C PHE A 25 -51.08 -12.56 2.19
N GLY A 26 -50.85 -13.03 0.96
CA GLY A 26 -49.52 -13.17 0.37
C GLY A 26 -49.61 -12.99 -1.14
N GLN A 27 -49.38 -11.78 -1.65
CA GLN A 27 -49.08 -11.61 -3.07
C GLN A 27 -47.58 -11.87 -3.26
N ALA A 28 -47.24 -13.08 -3.68
CA ALA A 28 -45.91 -13.38 -4.21
C ALA A 28 -45.79 -12.81 -5.63
N PRO A 29 -44.79 -11.97 -5.95
CA PRO A 29 -44.52 -11.58 -7.31
C PRO A 29 -44.01 -12.78 -8.11
N GLN A 30 -44.66 -12.98 -9.24
CA GLN A 30 -44.36 -13.99 -10.26
C GLN A 30 -43.01 -13.61 -10.91
N TRP A 31 -42.03 -14.51 -10.93
CA TRP A 31 -40.82 -14.34 -11.75
C TRP A 31 -41.16 -14.63 -13.22
N PRO A 32 -40.87 -13.74 -14.18
CA PRO A 32 -40.95 -14.07 -15.60
C PRO A 32 -39.77 -14.94 -16.01
N ALA A 33 -40.07 -15.91 -16.88
CA ALA A 33 -39.13 -16.78 -17.55
C ALA A 33 -38.14 -16.01 -18.45
N TYR A 34 -36.94 -16.58 -18.57
CA TYR A 34 -35.85 -16.15 -19.44
C TYR A 34 -36.31 -15.91 -20.89
N GLY A 35 -36.00 -14.73 -21.43
CA GLY A 35 -36.08 -14.45 -22.86
C GLY A 35 -36.62 -13.08 -23.24
N GLN A 36 -36.10 -11.98 -22.69
CA GLN A 36 -36.25 -10.65 -23.29
C GLN A 36 -35.01 -9.79 -22.99
N GLN A 37 -34.52 -9.08 -24.00
CA GLN A 37 -33.39 -8.16 -23.91
C GLN A 37 -33.71 -6.96 -22.98
N PRO A 38 -32.74 -6.43 -22.23
CA PRO A 38 -32.98 -5.26 -21.38
C PRO A 38 -33.17 -3.98 -22.20
N PRO A 39 -33.90 -2.96 -21.65
CA PRO A 39 -34.26 -1.75 -22.38
C PRO A 39 -33.05 -0.90 -22.76
N THR A 40 -33.05 -0.40 -23.99
CA THR A 40 -32.04 0.52 -24.52
C THR A 40 -32.11 1.86 -23.79
N TRP A 41 -31.05 2.20 -23.05
CA TRP A 41 -30.84 3.52 -22.49
C TRP A 41 -30.37 4.46 -23.61
N SER A 42 -31.25 5.37 -24.04
CA SER A 42 -30.99 6.35 -25.09
C SER A 42 -30.29 7.58 -24.52
N GLY A 43 -28.97 7.69 -24.73
CA GLY A 43 -28.23 8.83 -24.22
C GLY A 43 -26.76 8.98 -24.61
N TYR A 44 -26.26 8.35 -25.68
CA TYR A 44 -24.98 8.69 -26.30
C TYR A 44 -25.03 8.37 -27.81
N GLY A 45 -24.42 9.21 -28.64
CA GLY A 45 -24.57 9.25 -30.09
C GLY A 45 -24.24 7.96 -30.84
N GLU A 46 -24.80 7.86 -32.05
CA GLU A 46 -24.62 6.77 -33.02
C GLU A 46 -23.22 6.14 -32.99
N ALA A 47 -23.16 4.83 -32.77
CA ALA A 47 -21.95 4.04 -32.99
C ALA A 47 -21.62 4.02 -34.50
N PRO A 48 -20.37 4.28 -34.91
CA PRO A 48 -19.99 4.18 -36.33
C PRO A 48 -19.97 2.71 -36.79
N PRO A 49 -20.13 2.45 -38.10
CA PRO A 49 -20.19 1.09 -38.66
C PRO A 49 -18.94 0.27 -38.34
N ALA A 50 -19.13 -1.05 -38.14
CA ALA A 50 -18.15 -1.99 -37.61
C ALA A 50 -16.90 -2.26 -38.48
N ASP A 51 -16.69 -1.56 -39.59
CA ASP A 51 -15.60 -1.84 -40.55
C ASP A 51 -14.74 -0.61 -40.93
N ALA A 52 -14.74 0.47 -40.13
CA ALA A 52 -13.81 1.58 -40.35
C ALA A 52 -12.45 1.31 -39.66
N PRO A 53 -11.31 1.32 -40.38
CA PRO A 53 -10.00 1.21 -39.75
C PRO A 53 -9.77 2.40 -38.80
N PRO A 54 -9.17 2.19 -37.62
CA PRO A 54 -8.98 3.25 -36.63
C PRO A 54 -8.08 4.37 -37.19
N PRO A 55 -8.36 5.65 -36.88
CA PRO A 55 -7.50 6.74 -37.29
C PRO A 55 -6.09 6.56 -36.70
N LYS A 56 -5.07 6.49 -37.57
CA LYS A 56 -3.66 6.48 -37.17
C LYS A 56 -3.33 7.79 -36.45
N ARG A 57 -3.29 7.75 -35.12
CA ARG A 57 -2.79 8.86 -34.31
C ARG A 57 -1.25 8.86 -34.38
N ASN A 58 -0.66 9.87 -35.02
CA ASN A 58 0.79 9.97 -35.23
C ASN A 58 1.53 10.48 -33.97
N ASN A 59 1.72 9.61 -32.98
CA ASN A 59 2.48 9.96 -31.77
C ASN A 59 4.02 10.03 -32.01
N THR A 60 4.47 9.98 -33.26
CA THR A 60 5.88 10.03 -33.68
C THR A 60 6.60 11.26 -33.13
N GLY A 61 5.92 12.41 -33.00
CA GLY A 61 6.53 13.62 -32.44
C GLY A 61 6.81 13.55 -30.93
N TRP A 62 5.94 12.91 -30.16
CA TRP A 62 6.10 12.81 -28.70
C TRP A 62 7.14 11.75 -28.31
N ILE A 63 7.16 10.62 -29.02
CA ILE A 63 8.11 9.52 -28.82
C ILE A 63 9.53 9.96 -29.22
N ILE A 64 9.70 10.66 -30.35
CA ILE A 64 11.02 11.19 -30.74
C ILE A 64 11.51 12.24 -29.73
N GLY A 65 10.62 13.08 -29.20
CA GLY A 65 10.97 14.08 -28.18
C GLY A 65 11.42 13.48 -26.84
N THR A 66 10.76 12.41 -26.37
CA THR A 66 11.14 11.74 -25.11
C THR A 66 12.42 10.91 -25.26
N VAL A 67 12.57 10.17 -26.37
CA VAL A 67 13.77 9.37 -26.62
C VAL A 67 15.01 10.26 -26.80
N ALA A 68 14.88 11.40 -27.50
CA ALA A 68 15.97 12.37 -27.62
C ALA A 68 16.33 13.01 -26.26
N GLY A 69 15.33 13.34 -25.42
CA GLY A 69 15.56 13.89 -24.08
C GLY A 69 16.29 12.91 -23.15
N VAL A 70 15.87 11.64 -23.12
CA VAL A 70 16.50 10.60 -22.29
C VAL A 70 17.91 10.28 -22.77
N LEU A 71 18.16 10.22 -24.09
CA LEU A 71 19.50 9.99 -24.63
C LEU A 71 20.47 11.13 -24.31
N VAL A 72 20.02 12.39 -24.36
CA VAL A 72 20.87 13.55 -24.00
C VAL A 72 21.21 13.51 -22.50
N VAL A 73 20.24 13.23 -21.64
CA VAL A 73 20.48 13.13 -20.19
C VAL A 73 21.40 11.94 -19.86
N ALA A 74 21.21 10.79 -20.51
CA ALA A 74 22.07 9.62 -20.33
C ALA A 74 23.51 9.86 -20.82
N LEU A 75 23.70 10.57 -21.94
CA LEU A 75 25.04 10.93 -22.45
C LEU A 75 25.73 11.97 -21.57
N LEU A 76 25.00 12.93 -21.01
CA LEU A 76 25.56 13.93 -20.08
C LEU A 76 25.96 13.27 -18.74
N LEU A 77 25.11 12.40 -18.18
CA LEU A 77 25.42 11.68 -16.94
C LEU A 77 26.52 10.62 -17.14
N GLY A 78 26.51 9.90 -18.26
CA GLY A 78 27.56 8.94 -18.61
C GLY A 78 28.92 9.60 -18.88
N GLY A 79 28.93 10.76 -19.54
CA GLY A 79 30.16 11.53 -19.78
C GLY A 79 30.76 12.13 -18.50
N LEU A 80 29.93 12.59 -17.56
CA LEU A 80 30.36 13.10 -16.25
C LEU A 80 30.94 11.99 -15.36
N LEU A 81 30.33 10.81 -15.32
CA LEU A 81 30.82 9.68 -14.52
C LEU A 81 32.10 9.07 -15.11
N TRP A 82 32.26 9.05 -16.43
CA TRP A 82 33.49 8.57 -17.06
C TRP A 82 34.68 9.52 -16.84
N LYS A 83 34.45 10.84 -16.85
CA LYS A 83 35.50 11.84 -16.62
C LYS A 83 35.93 11.93 -15.14
N LEU A 84 35.07 11.56 -14.20
CA LEU A 84 35.40 11.54 -12.76
C LEU A 84 36.10 10.24 -12.31
N ASN A 85 36.07 9.18 -13.12
CA ASN A 85 36.67 7.88 -12.78
C ASN A 85 37.96 7.58 -13.57
N TYR A 86 38.50 8.54 -14.33
CA TYR A 86 39.76 8.39 -15.06
C TYR A 86 40.69 9.60 -14.84
N GLY A 87 41.69 9.41 -13.96
CA GLY A 87 42.78 10.34 -13.63
C GLY A 87 42.89 10.53 -12.11
N ASP A 88 43.97 10.24 -11.39
CA ASP A 88 45.36 9.90 -11.70
C ASP A 88 45.88 8.92 -10.64
N LYS A 89 46.67 7.93 -11.06
CA LYS A 89 47.55 7.17 -10.16
C LYS A 89 48.82 7.99 -9.98
N ASN A 90 49.19 8.34 -8.75
CA ASN A 90 50.59 8.56 -8.37
C ASN A 90 50.79 8.32 -6.87
N ASP A 91 51.80 7.51 -6.59
CA ASP A 91 52.26 7.03 -5.30
C ASP A 91 52.69 8.16 -4.35
N THR A 92 52.42 8.01 -3.05
CA THR A 92 53.39 8.43 -2.03
C THR A 92 53.31 7.54 -0.79
N LYS A 93 54.39 6.79 -0.58
CA LYS A 93 54.78 6.11 0.65
C LYS A 93 54.65 7.04 1.87
N ASN A 94 54.16 6.50 2.98
CA ASN A 94 54.95 6.54 4.21
C ASN A 94 54.54 5.41 5.16
N THR A 95 55.52 4.57 5.47
CA THR A 95 55.49 3.50 6.47
C THR A 95 56.40 3.91 7.62
N ALA A 96 55.87 3.70 8.82
CA ALA A 96 56.53 3.51 10.11
C ALA A 96 57.35 4.66 10.70
N ASP A 97 57.02 5.01 11.94
CA ASP A 97 58.00 4.75 13.00
C ASP A 97 57.32 4.32 14.31
N SER A 98 57.94 3.33 14.96
CA SER A 98 57.54 2.76 16.25
C SER A 98 58.34 3.41 17.36
N THR A 99 57.69 3.72 18.49
CA THR A 99 58.40 3.81 19.78
C THR A 99 57.59 3.19 20.90
N THR A 100 58.14 2.12 21.45
CA THR A 100 57.75 1.39 22.65
C THR A 100 58.36 2.06 23.88
N THR A 101 57.61 2.26 24.98
CA THR A 101 58.13 2.09 26.36
C THR A 101 57.01 1.86 27.38
N SER A 102 57.27 0.96 28.33
CA SER A 102 56.34 0.34 29.29
C SER A 102 56.39 0.95 30.71
N SER A 103 55.43 0.49 31.54
CA SER A 103 55.44 0.35 33.03
C SER A 103 55.02 1.59 33.87
N VAL A 104 54.30 1.54 35.01
CA VAL A 104 53.91 0.48 35.98
C VAL A 104 52.66 0.90 36.80
N THR A 105 51.88 -0.10 37.25
CA THR A 105 50.89 -0.23 38.35
C THR A 105 50.59 0.90 39.36
N LYS A 106 49.28 1.10 39.69
CA LYS A 106 48.74 1.14 41.08
C LYS A 106 47.19 1.05 41.11
N SER A 107 46.64 0.15 41.94
CA SER A 107 45.19 -0.02 42.20
C SER A 107 44.69 0.82 43.39
N ALA A 108 43.47 1.38 43.23
CA ALA A 108 42.36 1.64 44.19
C ALA A 108 42.62 2.50 45.47
N PRO A 109 41.63 3.27 46.03
CA PRO A 109 40.23 2.87 46.18
C PRO A 109 39.13 3.96 46.03
N SER A 110 37.90 3.46 46.17
CA SER A 110 36.55 4.04 46.08
C SER A 110 36.29 5.39 46.74
N THR A 111 35.53 6.25 46.04
CA THR A 111 34.65 7.24 46.65
C THR A 111 33.33 7.35 45.89
N THR A 112 32.25 7.01 46.58
CA THR A 112 30.84 7.23 46.22
C THR A 112 30.56 8.72 45.99
N LYS A 113 30.12 9.12 44.78
CA LYS A 113 29.39 10.38 44.57
C LYS A 113 28.27 10.22 43.55
N THR A 114 27.07 10.47 44.05
CA THR A 114 25.78 10.81 43.45
C THR A 114 25.86 11.31 42.00
N THR A 115 25.31 10.54 41.06
CA THR A 115 25.06 10.98 39.68
C THR A 115 23.62 11.45 39.54
N THR A 116 23.45 12.77 39.58
CA THR A 116 22.31 13.49 39.01
C THR A 116 22.29 13.32 37.48
N SER A 117 21.09 13.09 36.95
CA SER A 117 20.77 12.92 35.53
C SER A 117 21.39 13.97 34.61
N SER A 118 21.97 13.52 33.51
CA SER A 118 22.18 14.32 32.29
C SER A 118 21.60 13.53 31.13
N VAL A 119 20.37 13.89 30.75
CA VAL A 119 19.73 13.36 29.54
C VAL A 119 20.44 14.02 28.36
N ALA A 120 21.17 13.23 27.58
CA ALA A 120 21.77 13.68 26.33
C ALA A 120 20.65 14.09 25.34
N PRO A 121 20.79 15.20 24.60
CA PRO A 121 19.78 15.62 23.63
C PRO A 121 19.61 14.55 22.53
N SER A 122 18.38 14.08 22.32
CA SER A 122 18.02 13.27 21.16
C SER A 122 18.38 14.02 19.87
N ALA A 123 19.00 13.30 18.93
CA ALA A 123 19.33 13.83 17.61
C ALA A 123 18.08 14.40 16.90
N PRO A 124 18.19 15.50 16.14
CA PRO A 124 17.07 16.07 15.41
C PRO A 124 16.47 15.05 14.41
N PRO A 125 15.14 15.05 14.19
CA PRO A 125 14.52 14.23 13.15
C PRO A 125 15.12 14.56 11.78
N LYS A 126 15.42 13.53 10.99
CA LYS A 126 15.89 13.67 9.60
C LYS A 126 14.85 14.47 8.80
N ALA A 127 15.25 15.65 8.30
CA ALA A 127 14.37 16.51 7.53
C ALA A 127 13.82 15.79 6.28
N ALA A 128 12.52 15.96 6.02
CA ALA A 128 11.86 15.37 4.85
C ALA A 128 12.50 15.89 3.54
N PRO A 129 12.70 15.03 2.52
CA PRO A 129 13.33 15.43 1.27
C PRO A 129 12.47 16.44 0.49
N ALA A 130 13.12 17.42 -0.14
CA ALA A 130 12.47 18.41 -1.01
C ALA A 130 11.79 17.71 -2.19
N GLY A 131 10.46 17.76 -2.27
CA GLY A 131 9.72 17.11 -3.37
C GLY A 131 8.19 17.09 -3.29
N CYS A 132 7.59 17.44 -2.15
CA CYS A 132 6.12 17.40 -1.98
C CYS A 132 5.39 18.68 -2.39
N GLU A 133 5.77 19.30 -3.52
CA GLU A 133 5.14 20.54 -4.01
C GLU A 133 5.22 21.70 -2.99
N GLY A 134 6.34 21.77 -2.25
CA GLY A 134 6.54 22.78 -1.20
C GLY A 134 5.93 22.43 0.16
N ARG A 135 5.19 21.31 0.26
CA ARG A 135 4.65 20.85 1.55
C ARG A 135 5.75 20.26 2.42
N THR A 136 5.61 20.48 3.71
CA THR A 136 6.46 19.89 4.74
C THR A 136 5.59 19.48 5.92
N ALA A 137 6.00 18.42 6.62
CA ALA A 137 5.33 17.97 7.83
C ALA A 137 6.36 17.70 8.93
N ALA A 138 6.04 18.13 10.13
CA ALA A 138 6.73 17.74 11.35
C ALA A 138 5.95 16.62 12.06
N PRO A 139 6.59 15.89 13.01
CA PRO A 139 5.89 14.98 13.91
C PRO A 139 4.67 15.66 14.55
N GLY A 140 3.53 14.99 14.49
CA GLY A 140 2.29 15.44 15.11
C GLY A 140 2.17 15.03 16.58
N PRO A 141 1.11 15.46 17.28
CA PRO A 141 0.89 15.13 18.69
C PRO A 141 0.70 13.63 18.96
N GLN A 142 0.32 12.86 17.94
CA GLN A 142 0.09 11.42 18.03
C GLN A 142 1.30 10.60 17.54
N THR A 143 2.39 11.24 17.08
CA THR A 143 3.57 10.55 16.57
C THR A 143 4.30 9.85 17.72
N PRO A 144 4.45 8.51 17.68
CA PRO A 144 5.21 7.81 18.70
C PRO A 144 6.70 8.19 18.67
N ALA A 145 7.37 8.06 19.81
CA ALA A 145 8.80 8.36 19.91
C ALA A 145 9.63 7.49 18.96
N GLY A 146 10.57 8.10 18.23
CA GLY A 146 11.44 7.42 17.27
C GLY A 146 10.81 7.16 15.90
N TRP A 147 9.55 7.52 15.68
CA TRP A 147 8.91 7.39 14.37
C TRP A 147 9.32 8.52 13.43
N SER A 148 9.26 8.25 12.13
CA SER A 148 9.59 9.19 11.07
C SER A 148 8.33 9.68 10.37
N THR A 149 8.25 10.99 10.13
CA THR A 149 7.14 11.61 9.41
C THR A 149 7.28 11.46 7.89
N VAL A 150 6.23 10.98 7.26
CA VAL A 150 6.06 10.93 5.82
C VAL A 150 5.19 12.10 5.38
N THR A 151 5.76 12.98 4.55
CA THR A 151 5.01 14.05 3.89
C THR A 151 4.47 13.53 2.56
N THR A 152 3.20 13.84 2.25
CA THR A 152 2.60 13.42 0.98
C THR A 152 2.32 14.64 0.08
N PRO A 153 2.28 14.48 -1.26
CA PRO A 153 1.93 15.57 -2.16
C PRO A 153 0.42 15.86 -2.19
N ARG A 154 -0.38 15.19 -1.35
CA ARG A 154 -1.85 15.26 -1.35
C ARG A 154 -2.43 15.90 -0.10
N GLY A 155 -1.65 16.76 0.56
CA GLY A 155 -2.07 17.50 1.76
C GLY A 155 -2.31 16.60 2.99
N LEU A 156 -1.70 15.41 3.01
CA LEU A 156 -1.68 14.51 4.16
C LEU A 156 -0.25 14.28 4.64
N ALA A 157 -0.10 13.94 5.91
CA ALA A 157 1.08 13.33 6.50
C ALA A 157 0.68 12.19 7.43
N TYR A 158 1.58 11.23 7.58
CA TYR A 158 1.46 10.13 8.53
C TYR A 158 2.86 9.79 9.03
N ASP A 159 2.99 8.97 10.05
CA ASP A 159 4.27 8.57 10.60
C ASP A 159 4.43 7.06 10.54
N VAL A 160 5.68 6.60 10.41
CA VAL A 160 6.05 5.18 10.37
C VAL A 160 7.17 4.86 11.36
N PRO A 161 7.29 3.60 11.80
CA PRO A 161 8.41 3.16 12.63
C PRO A 161 9.79 3.44 12.05
N ALA A 162 10.82 3.40 12.90
CA ALA A 162 12.20 3.74 12.53
C ALA A 162 12.86 2.78 11.54
N ASP A 163 12.37 1.54 11.45
CA ASP A 163 12.85 0.50 10.54
C ASP A 163 12.23 0.59 9.14
N TRP A 164 11.31 1.54 8.93
CA TRP A 164 10.78 1.87 7.61
C TRP A 164 11.64 2.91 6.91
N THR A 165 11.74 2.79 5.59
CA THR A 165 12.35 3.80 4.73
C THR A 165 11.27 4.77 4.28
N VAL A 166 11.43 6.05 4.63
CA VAL A 166 10.61 7.13 4.06
C VAL A 166 11.17 7.46 2.68
N GLU A 167 10.35 7.24 1.65
CA GLU A 167 10.72 7.48 0.26
C GLU A 167 10.70 8.98 -0.08
N GLU A 168 11.42 9.36 -1.13
CA GLU A 168 11.27 10.69 -1.70
C GLU A 168 9.84 10.91 -2.20
N CYS A 169 9.35 12.15 -2.14
CA CYS A 169 7.96 12.43 -2.47
C CYS A 169 7.60 12.17 -3.95
N SER A 170 8.61 12.27 -4.82
CA SER A 170 8.53 11.95 -6.25
C SER A 170 8.53 10.44 -6.52
N THR A 171 9.03 9.63 -5.58
CA THR A 171 9.05 8.17 -5.69
C THR A 171 7.63 7.64 -5.79
N ILE A 172 7.42 6.79 -6.78
CA ILE A 172 6.19 6.04 -6.96
C ILE A 172 6.45 4.62 -6.48
N VAL A 173 5.66 4.19 -5.50
CA VAL A 173 5.62 2.78 -5.07
C VAL A 173 4.27 2.19 -5.42
N GLY A 174 4.14 0.88 -5.35
CA GLY A 174 2.86 0.21 -5.50
C GLY A 174 3.02 -1.19 -6.05
N TRP A 175 1.98 -1.65 -6.74
CA TRP A 175 1.91 -3.01 -7.25
C TRP A 175 1.72 -2.97 -8.75
N GLU A 176 2.43 -3.85 -9.44
CA GLU A 176 2.31 -4.06 -10.87
C GLU A 176 2.02 -5.54 -11.17
N LYS A 177 1.55 -5.81 -12.38
CA LYS A 177 1.36 -7.17 -12.89
C LYS A 177 1.91 -7.29 -14.29
N PRO A 178 2.42 -8.48 -14.67
CA PRO A 178 2.78 -8.75 -16.05
C PRO A 178 1.64 -8.41 -17.01
N CYS A 179 1.93 -7.70 -18.08
CA CYS A 179 0.98 -7.37 -19.14
C CYS A 179 1.71 -7.14 -20.47
N ALA A 180 1.06 -7.51 -21.59
CA ALA A 180 1.68 -7.41 -22.91
C ALA A 180 1.91 -5.95 -23.37
N ASP A 181 1.02 -5.03 -22.97
CA ASP A 181 1.02 -3.64 -23.44
C ASP A 181 1.85 -2.70 -22.56
N GLY A 182 2.48 -3.21 -21.50
CA GLY A 182 3.31 -2.44 -20.59
C GLY A 182 4.68 -2.11 -21.20
N PRO A 183 5.23 -0.89 -21.01
CA PRO A 183 6.52 -0.50 -21.59
C PRO A 183 7.70 -1.37 -21.16
N PHE A 184 7.54 -2.13 -20.07
CA PHE A 184 8.52 -3.08 -19.55
C PHE A 184 7.93 -4.49 -19.35
N GLY A 185 6.79 -4.78 -19.99
CA GLY A 185 6.04 -6.02 -19.76
C GLY A 185 5.22 -6.04 -18.47
N TYR A 186 5.07 -4.89 -17.79
CA TYR A 186 4.29 -4.73 -16.57
C TYR A 186 3.34 -3.53 -16.65
N CYS A 187 2.18 -3.69 -16.01
CA CYS A 187 1.15 -2.67 -15.89
C CYS A 187 0.92 -2.37 -14.40
N PRO A 188 0.84 -1.09 -14.01
CA PRO A 188 0.52 -0.74 -12.63
C PRO A 188 -0.91 -1.19 -12.29
N VAL A 189 -1.05 -1.89 -11.18
CA VAL A 189 -2.34 -2.18 -10.53
C VAL A 189 -2.75 -0.98 -9.68
N ARG A 190 -1.80 -0.49 -8.87
CA ARG A 190 -2.00 0.69 -8.03
C ARG A 190 -0.67 1.39 -7.79
N VAL A 191 -0.70 2.71 -7.79
CA VAL A 191 0.46 3.58 -7.58
C VAL A 191 0.19 4.52 -6.42
N LEU A 192 1.19 4.69 -5.57
CA LEU A 192 1.17 5.53 -4.38
C LEU A 192 2.32 6.54 -4.43
N LYS A 193 2.11 7.71 -3.81
CA LYS A 193 3.13 8.72 -3.55
C LYS A 193 3.17 9.09 -2.08
N GLY A 194 4.21 9.81 -1.66
CA GLY A 194 4.40 10.12 -0.23
C GLY A 194 4.51 8.83 0.56
N ALA A 195 5.41 7.97 0.12
CA ALA A 195 5.43 6.58 0.47
C ALA A 195 6.46 6.27 1.55
N ALA A 196 6.24 5.16 2.24
CA ALA A 196 7.27 4.51 3.03
C ALA A 196 7.21 3.00 2.82
N THR A 197 8.36 2.35 2.91
CA THR A 197 8.50 0.92 2.66
C THR A 197 9.28 0.25 3.79
N MET A 198 8.93 -0.99 4.09
CA MET A 198 9.73 -1.87 4.94
C MET A 198 10.29 -2.99 4.06
N PRO A 199 11.60 -3.24 4.04
CA PRO A 199 12.18 -4.26 3.17
C PRO A 199 11.70 -5.67 3.55
N SER A 200 11.50 -6.53 2.56
CA SER A 200 11.24 -7.95 2.81
C SER A 200 12.54 -8.67 3.17
N ARG A 201 12.51 -9.45 4.25
CA ARG A 201 13.62 -10.32 4.64
C ARG A 201 13.70 -11.57 3.76
N ALA A 202 12.54 -12.07 3.33
CA ALA A 202 12.44 -13.25 2.48
C ALA A 202 12.88 -12.95 1.04
N CYS A 203 12.57 -11.75 0.54
CA CYS A 203 12.87 -11.37 -0.84
C CYS A 203 13.65 -10.07 -0.96
N PRO A 204 14.97 -10.16 -1.23
CA PRO A 204 15.77 -9.01 -1.56
C PRO A 204 15.17 -8.29 -2.77
N LYS A 205 14.95 -6.96 -2.65
CA LYS A 205 14.29 -6.06 -3.61
C LYS A 205 12.75 -5.97 -3.52
N SER A 206 12.11 -6.75 -2.65
CA SER A 206 10.69 -6.58 -2.34
C SER A 206 10.50 -5.84 -1.02
N SER A 207 9.29 -5.32 -0.80
CA SER A 207 8.90 -4.72 0.48
C SER A 207 7.92 -5.65 1.19
N SER A 208 8.14 -5.88 2.48
CA SER A 208 7.19 -6.60 3.36
C SER A 208 6.09 -5.69 3.90
N ALA A 209 6.27 -4.38 3.76
CA ALA A 209 5.21 -3.42 3.99
C ALA A 209 5.36 -2.19 3.10
N ILE A 210 4.21 -1.61 2.70
CA ILE A 210 4.13 -0.41 1.86
C ILE A 210 3.06 0.50 2.45
N SER A 211 3.32 1.79 2.50
CA SER A 211 2.30 2.80 2.77
C SER A 211 2.42 3.98 1.80
N GLY A 212 1.33 4.70 1.60
CA GLY A 212 1.31 5.90 0.78
C GLY A 212 -0.08 6.35 0.41
N VAL A 213 -0.18 7.38 -0.44
CA VAL A 213 -1.47 7.95 -0.84
C VAL A 213 -1.70 7.90 -2.35
N THR A 214 -2.98 7.81 -2.71
CA THR A 214 -3.48 8.02 -4.07
C THR A 214 -4.74 8.90 -4.06
N VAL A 215 -5.19 9.35 -5.24
CA VAL A 215 -6.39 10.19 -5.39
C VAL A 215 -7.40 9.49 -6.27
N VAL A 216 -8.66 9.57 -5.87
CA VAL A 216 -9.83 9.15 -6.66
C VAL A 216 -10.62 10.41 -6.99
N THR A 217 -10.54 10.87 -8.25
CA THR A 217 -11.02 12.21 -8.66
C THR A 217 -12.53 12.34 -8.71
N ASP A 218 -13.23 11.25 -9.02
CA ASP A 218 -14.65 11.28 -9.38
C ASP A 218 -15.57 10.83 -8.24
N LEU A 219 -15.00 10.66 -7.04
CA LEU A 219 -15.71 10.15 -5.88
C LEU A 219 -15.47 11.04 -4.67
N THR A 220 -16.54 11.44 -3.99
CA THR A 220 -16.51 12.28 -2.79
C THR A 220 -17.05 11.58 -1.56
N ASP A 221 -17.77 10.46 -1.72
CA ASP A 221 -18.17 9.60 -0.62
C ASP A 221 -16.95 8.79 -0.13
N VAL A 222 -16.53 9.08 1.11
CA VAL A 222 -15.35 8.47 1.71
C VAL A 222 -15.55 6.99 2.04
N THR A 223 -16.78 6.54 2.33
CA THR A 223 -17.06 5.14 2.60
C THR A 223 -17.05 4.33 1.31
N GLU A 224 -17.68 4.85 0.26
CA GLU A 224 -17.64 4.23 -1.06
C GLU A 224 -16.21 4.15 -1.59
N SER A 225 -15.43 5.22 -1.45
CA SER A 225 -14.04 5.26 -1.90
C SER A 225 -13.16 4.25 -1.19
N ALA A 226 -13.23 4.18 0.15
CA ALA A 226 -12.46 3.20 0.91
C ALA A 226 -12.84 1.76 0.54
N THR A 227 -14.14 1.51 0.32
CA THR A 227 -14.65 0.19 -0.04
C THR A 227 -14.21 -0.24 -1.44
N LEU A 228 -14.26 0.66 -2.42
CA LEU A 228 -13.83 0.37 -3.79
C LEU A 228 -12.32 0.18 -3.88
N GLU A 229 -11.55 0.97 -3.15
CA GLU A 229 -10.10 0.82 -3.04
C GLU A 229 -9.73 -0.53 -2.40
N ALA A 230 -10.36 -0.88 -1.29
CA ALA A 230 -10.04 -2.13 -0.57
C ALA A 230 -10.28 -3.39 -1.44
N LYS A 231 -11.17 -3.31 -2.44
CA LYS A 231 -11.39 -4.40 -3.42
C LYS A 231 -10.18 -4.64 -4.34
N PHE A 232 -9.27 -3.67 -4.50
CA PHE A 232 -8.04 -3.86 -5.26
C PHE A 232 -7.14 -4.93 -4.67
N ALA A 233 -7.27 -5.25 -3.37
CA ALA A 233 -6.53 -6.33 -2.72
C ALA A 233 -6.59 -7.64 -3.54
N THR A 234 -7.75 -8.00 -4.11
CA THR A 234 -7.87 -9.21 -4.94
C THR A 234 -6.91 -9.18 -6.12
N LYS A 235 -6.85 -8.06 -6.85
CA LYS A 235 -5.98 -7.91 -8.02
C LYS A 235 -4.51 -7.77 -7.64
N ILE A 236 -4.22 -7.05 -6.55
CA ILE A 236 -2.87 -6.85 -6.02
C ILE A 236 -2.23 -8.20 -5.66
N PHE A 237 -2.95 -9.04 -4.92
CA PHE A 237 -2.42 -10.29 -4.37
C PHE A 237 -2.69 -11.54 -5.23
N THR A 238 -3.34 -11.39 -6.39
CA THR A 238 -3.39 -12.48 -7.39
C THR A 238 -1.99 -12.76 -7.91
N SER A 239 -1.51 -14.00 -7.84
CA SER A 239 -0.15 -14.33 -8.27
C SER A 239 0.04 -14.15 -9.78
N ASP A 240 1.30 -14.07 -10.23
CA ASP A 240 1.62 -13.98 -11.67
C ASP A 240 1.17 -15.21 -12.47
N LYS A 241 0.92 -16.34 -11.78
CA LYS A 241 0.35 -17.56 -12.36
C LYS A 241 -1.18 -17.57 -12.34
N GLY A 242 -1.82 -16.50 -11.87
CA GLY A 242 -3.27 -16.34 -11.80
C GLY A 242 -3.94 -16.98 -10.59
N ALA A 243 -3.19 -17.39 -9.56
CA ALA A 243 -3.80 -17.90 -8.33
C ALA A 243 -4.44 -16.75 -7.55
N VAL A 244 -5.76 -16.78 -7.44
CA VAL A 244 -6.55 -15.73 -6.77
C VAL A 244 -6.60 -16.01 -5.26
N PRO A 245 -6.23 -15.04 -4.40
CA PRO A 245 -6.30 -15.21 -2.95
C PRO A 245 -7.73 -15.09 -2.44
N SER A 246 -7.95 -15.52 -1.19
CA SER A 246 -9.18 -15.23 -0.46
C SER A 246 -9.08 -13.85 0.20
N VAL A 247 -10.04 -12.97 -0.11
CA VAL A 247 -10.11 -11.60 0.43
C VAL A 247 -11.40 -11.44 1.22
N SER A 248 -11.27 -11.00 2.47
CA SER A 248 -12.38 -10.63 3.32
C SER A 248 -12.30 -9.14 3.66
N LEU A 249 -13.34 -8.38 3.34
CA LEU A 249 -13.43 -6.97 3.70
C LEU A 249 -14.09 -6.83 5.08
N GLY A 250 -13.43 -6.10 5.97
CA GLY A 250 -14.01 -5.66 7.23
C GLY A 250 -15.12 -4.63 7.02
N ALA A 251 -15.97 -4.46 8.03
CA ALA A 251 -16.98 -3.41 8.03
C ALA A 251 -16.31 -2.01 8.00
N PRO A 252 -16.87 -1.03 7.26
CA PRO A 252 -16.37 0.34 7.27
C PRO A 252 -16.33 0.92 8.69
N ARG A 253 -15.19 1.50 9.08
CA ARG A 253 -14.98 2.18 10.35
C ARG A 253 -14.91 3.69 10.12
N ASN A 254 -15.82 4.44 10.73
CA ASN A 254 -15.83 5.90 10.63
C ASN A 254 -14.83 6.51 11.61
N LEU A 255 -14.05 7.48 11.14
CA LEU A 255 -13.07 8.24 11.90
C LEU A 255 -12.98 9.67 11.39
N THR A 256 -12.08 10.46 11.96
CA THR A 256 -11.81 11.83 11.49
C THR A 256 -10.33 12.05 11.26
N VAL A 257 -9.97 12.70 10.15
CA VAL A 257 -8.59 13.14 9.87
C VAL A 257 -8.54 14.66 9.97
N SER A 258 -7.94 15.17 11.05
CA SER A 258 -7.90 16.63 11.34
C SER A 258 -9.27 17.32 11.24
N GLY A 259 -10.31 16.65 11.76
CA GLY A 259 -11.70 17.14 11.76
C GLY A 259 -12.49 16.86 10.48
N ALA A 260 -11.86 16.39 9.40
CA ALA A 260 -12.56 15.94 8.21
C ALA A 260 -13.11 14.51 8.39
N PRO A 261 -14.33 14.20 7.92
CA PRO A 261 -14.84 12.83 7.92
C PRO A 261 -13.94 11.90 7.11
N ALA A 262 -13.65 10.73 7.67
CA ALA A 262 -12.88 9.70 7.02
C ALA A 262 -13.46 8.32 7.31
N THR A 263 -13.20 7.37 6.41
CA THR A 263 -13.61 5.97 6.58
C THR A 263 -12.43 5.06 6.34
N GLN A 264 -12.26 4.08 7.21
CA GLN A 264 -11.30 3.00 7.01
C GLN A 264 -12.01 1.70 6.64
N VAL A 265 -11.48 1.00 5.65
CA VAL A 265 -11.82 -0.38 5.33
C VAL A 265 -10.53 -1.19 5.33
N VAL A 266 -10.55 -2.32 6.05
CA VAL A 266 -9.41 -3.25 6.10
C VAL A 266 -9.79 -4.52 5.38
N ALA A 267 -8.96 -4.92 4.40
CA ALA A 267 -9.05 -6.20 3.73
C ALA A 267 -8.04 -7.17 4.35
N THR A 268 -8.53 -8.32 4.81
CA THR A 268 -7.68 -9.45 5.21
C THR A 268 -7.54 -10.40 4.03
N VAL A 269 -6.30 -10.69 3.66
CA VAL A 269 -5.96 -11.51 2.49
C VAL A 269 -5.28 -12.79 2.95
N THR A 270 -5.69 -13.92 2.41
CA THR A 270 -5.13 -15.25 2.75
C THR A 270 -4.96 -16.10 1.50
N GLY A 271 -4.06 -17.08 1.58
CA GLY A 271 -3.80 -17.98 0.45
C GLY A 271 -3.01 -17.30 -0.67
N ILE A 272 -2.17 -16.32 -0.32
CA ILE A 272 -1.26 -15.69 -1.28
C ILE A 272 -0.25 -16.75 -1.73
N GLN A 273 -0.14 -16.93 -3.05
CA GLN A 273 0.78 -17.87 -3.68
C GLN A 273 1.84 -17.13 -4.49
N ASP A 274 2.65 -16.37 -3.78
CA ASP A 274 3.80 -15.67 -4.31
C ASP A 274 5.05 -16.20 -3.60
N ASN A 275 6.11 -16.46 -4.34
CA ASN A 275 7.38 -16.90 -3.76
C ASN A 275 8.07 -15.77 -2.98
N CYS A 276 7.59 -14.53 -3.13
CA CYS A 276 8.17 -13.34 -2.54
C CYS A 276 7.34 -12.66 -1.46
N ALA A 277 6.08 -13.05 -1.29
CA ALA A 277 5.19 -12.48 -0.29
C ALA A 277 4.92 -13.47 0.84
N GLY A 278 4.49 -12.94 1.98
CA GLY A 278 3.86 -13.75 3.03
C GLY A 278 2.63 -14.52 2.51
N THR A 279 2.19 -15.54 3.26
CA THR A 279 1.01 -16.34 2.89
C THR A 279 -0.33 -15.60 3.08
N SER A 280 -0.27 -14.42 3.70
CA SER A 280 -1.40 -13.54 3.99
C SER A 280 -0.94 -12.09 4.01
N ALA A 281 -1.90 -11.15 4.01
CA ALA A 281 -1.61 -9.72 4.13
C ALA A 281 -2.78 -8.97 4.80
N VAL A 282 -2.47 -7.80 5.35
CA VAL A 282 -3.47 -6.81 5.80
C VAL A 282 -3.36 -5.60 4.92
N TYR A 283 -4.44 -5.29 4.19
CA TYR A 283 -4.52 -4.14 3.29
C TYR A 283 -5.55 -3.14 3.81
N SER A 284 -5.08 -2.05 4.41
CA SER A 284 -5.91 -1.01 5.01
C SER A 284 -6.00 0.20 4.10
N VAL A 285 -7.22 0.70 3.91
CA VAL A 285 -7.49 1.95 3.20
C VAL A 285 -8.19 2.90 4.14
N VAL A 286 -7.68 4.13 4.26
CA VAL A 286 -8.38 5.27 4.86
C VAL A 286 -8.67 6.30 3.78
N SER A 287 -9.94 6.60 3.55
CA SER A 287 -10.37 7.63 2.59
C SER A 287 -10.83 8.88 3.33
N THR A 288 -10.40 10.05 2.86
CA THR A 288 -10.82 11.36 3.36
C THR A 288 -10.86 12.36 2.21
N THR A 289 -11.52 13.51 2.40
CA THR A 289 -11.36 14.66 1.51
C THR A 289 -10.23 15.58 2.01
N VAL A 290 -9.54 16.23 1.08
CA VAL A 290 -8.48 17.20 1.38
C VAL A 290 -8.72 18.48 0.57
N PRO A 291 -8.70 19.67 1.18
CA PRO A 291 -8.84 20.93 0.45
C PRO A 291 -7.85 21.03 -0.72
N GLY A 292 -8.36 21.44 -1.89
CA GLY A 292 -7.55 21.56 -3.11
C GLY A 292 -7.25 20.25 -3.84
N GLN A 293 -7.67 19.09 -3.31
CA GLN A 293 -7.63 17.82 -4.05
C GLN A 293 -9.00 17.50 -4.66
N PRO A 294 -9.06 17.00 -5.91
CA PRO A 294 -10.29 16.50 -6.49
C PRO A 294 -10.71 15.18 -5.83
N GLY A 295 -12.00 15.04 -5.51
CA GLY A 295 -12.58 13.82 -4.93
C GLY A 295 -11.98 13.44 -3.58
N THR A 296 -11.67 12.15 -3.39
CA THR A 296 -11.08 11.61 -2.15
C THR A 296 -9.60 11.32 -2.29
N VAL A 297 -8.85 11.52 -1.21
CA VAL A 297 -7.49 11.00 -1.04
C VAL A 297 -7.56 9.71 -0.24
N ASN A 298 -7.00 8.64 -0.79
CA ASN A 298 -6.92 7.33 -0.16
C ASN A 298 -5.51 7.13 0.39
N PHE A 299 -5.40 6.98 1.71
CA PHE A 299 -4.20 6.53 2.39
C PHE A 299 -4.24 5.01 2.53
N ILE A 300 -3.19 4.34 2.06
CA ILE A 300 -3.13 2.89 1.93
C ILE A 300 -1.95 2.37 2.74
N ILE A 301 -2.16 1.28 3.47
CA ILE A 301 -1.13 0.50 4.15
C ILE A 301 -1.31 -0.96 3.76
N ASP A 302 -0.24 -1.59 3.31
CA ASP A 302 -0.11 -3.03 3.11
C ASP A 302 0.94 -3.57 4.06
N LEU A 303 0.58 -4.57 4.86
CA LEU A 303 1.50 -5.35 5.67
C LEU A 303 1.41 -6.82 5.24
N GLU A 304 2.51 -7.38 4.70
CA GLU A 304 2.62 -8.81 4.48
C GLU A 304 2.64 -9.55 5.82
N GLN A 305 2.01 -10.73 5.86
CA GLN A 305 1.81 -11.54 7.06
C GLN A 305 2.17 -13.01 6.80
N GLY A 306 2.60 -13.71 7.84
CA GLY A 306 3.02 -15.11 7.73
C GLY A 306 4.37 -15.30 7.04
N ALA A 307 5.22 -14.27 7.07
CA ALA A 307 6.63 -14.31 6.71
C ALA A 307 7.51 -13.93 7.90
N ASP A 308 8.77 -14.37 7.90
CA ASP A 308 9.73 -14.02 8.95
C ASP A 308 10.00 -12.51 8.96
N GLY A 309 9.81 -11.89 10.13
CA GLY A 309 9.95 -10.44 10.30
C GLY A 309 8.76 -9.62 9.79
N ALA A 310 7.61 -10.26 9.55
CA ALA A 310 6.35 -9.55 9.32
C ALA A 310 6.05 -8.59 10.49
N ALA A 311 5.59 -7.38 10.16
CA ALA A 311 5.14 -6.42 11.17
C ALA A 311 3.88 -6.91 11.87
N ASP A 312 3.73 -6.51 13.14
CA ASP A 312 2.49 -6.74 13.88
C ASP A 312 1.31 -6.09 13.15
N PRO A 313 0.18 -6.79 12.93
CA PRO A 313 -0.96 -6.24 12.21
C PRO A 313 -1.62 -5.05 12.93
N GLY A 314 -1.46 -4.94 14.25
CA GLY A 314 -1.90 -3.78 15.03
C GLY A 314 -1.10 -2.50 14.73
N LEU A 315 0.02 -2.60 14.02
CA LEU A 315 0.77 -1.44 13.52
C LEU A 315 -0.08 -0.58 12.56
N VAL A 316 -1.02 -1.19 11.82
CA VAL A 316 -1.93 -0.47 10.91
C VAL A 316 -2.68 0.63 11.66
N ASP A 317 -3.31 0.30 12.78
CA ASP A 317 -4.12 1.26 13.54
C ASP A 317 -3.24 2.34 14.21
N GLN A 318 -2.00 2.00 14.57
CA GLN A 318 -1.03 2.99 15.06
C GLN A 318 -0.63 3.99 13.97
N ILE A 319 -0.28 3.53 12.77
CA ILE A 319 0.06 4.39 11.63
C ILE A 319 -1.16 5.26 11.27
N VAL A 320 -2.35 4.67 11.16
CA VAL A 320 -3.60 5.42 10.88
C VAL A 320 -3.87 6.48 11.95
N GLY A 321 -3.58 6.19 13.22
CA GLY A 321 -3.73 7.16 14.33
C GLY A 321 -2.85 8.41 14.20
N THR A 322 -1.80 8.36 13.38
CA THR A 322 -0.93 9.51 13.09
C THR A 322 -1.35 10.32 11.86
N LEU A 323 -2.29 9.79 11.05
CA LEU A 323 -2.73 10.42 9.82
C LEU A 323 -3.35 11.79 10.10
N ARG A 324 -2.85 12.81 9.40
CA ARG A 324 -3.24 14.21 9.60
C ARG A 324 -3.18 14.98 8.29
N ARG A 325 -3.96 16.06 8.20
CA ARG A 325 -3.82 17.04 7.13
C ARG A 325 -2.61 17.94 7.36
N ILE A 326 -2.02 18.40 6.27
CA ILE A 326 -0.96 19.40 6.22
C ILE A 326 -1.29 20.42 5.14
N ASP A 327 -0.79 21.64 5.31
CA ASP A 327 -0.98 22.74 4.36
C ASP A 327 -0.02 22.62 3.15
#